data_AF-A0A6A0IC02-F1
#
_entry.id   AF-A0A6A0IC02-F1
#
_cell.length_a   1.000
_cell.length_b   1.000
_cell.length_c   1.000
_cell.angle_alpha   90.00
_cell.angle_beta   90.00
_cell.angle_gamma   90.00
#
_symmetry.space_group_name_H-M   'P 1'
#
loop_
_entity.id
_entity.type
_entity.pdbx_description
1 polymer ?
#
loop_
_entity_poly.entity_id
_entity_poly.type
_entity_poly.pdbx_seq_one_letter_code
_entity_poly.pdbx_strand_id
1 'polypeptide(L)'
;MGRIDGEVLTRLEAMQSGGEITGDFLDAASGTLEFEEARDHLYCDSVGAVTVGVGDNVDVPGKLEKVVMQKSDTVVTPAGPEEKKAARALVKKVYLDKKYGCETSYYELSTQGMSDDEIQKALRGVGCRIEQRKGGTVVMANLKPGSFEDVSSLRISPEEAAKRYVANLQASEGELRKVFPNYDEMPLSGKKALLDMHFNLGGRGFRKYSELIAAVRKGDWVAASEKCKRNGVPSERNDATKALFLEAKSQAYPPKRQAPGIAGERSGLRQPVRP
;
A
#
# COMPACT_ATOMS: atom_id res chain seq x y z
N MET A 1 -17.31 8.38 15.14
CA MET A 1 -16.02 9.08 15.07
C MET A 1 -15.00 8.01 14.73
N GLY A 2 -14.62 7.90 13.45
CA GLY A 2 -13.84 6.75 12.98
C GLY A 2 -12.99 6.98 11.73
N ARG A 3 -12.99 8.21 11.19
CA ARG A 3 -12.19 8.64 10.05
C ARG A 3 -11.40 9.87 10.50
N ILE A 4 -10.08 9.86 10.34
CA ILE A 4 -9.17 10.85 10.96
C ILE A 4 -8.17 11.45 9.95
N ASP A 5 -8.50 11.49 8.65
CA ASP A 5 -7.54 11.92 7.62
C ASP A 5 -7.15 13.39 7.76
N GLY A 6 -8.11 14.26 8.11
CA GLY A 6 -7.86 15.69 8.30
C GLY A 6 -6.92 15.96 9.47
N GLU A 7 -7.10 15.25 10.58
CA GLU A 7 -6.22 15.32 11.74
C GLU A 7 -4.85 14.73 11.43
N VAL A 8 -4.77 13.63 10.69
CA VAL A 8 -3.48 13.06 10.26
C VAL A 8 -2.74 14.03 9.35
N LEU A 9 -3.42 14.64 8.36
CA LEU A 9 -2.82 15.66 7.49
C LEU A 9 -2.28 16.84 8.31
N THR A 10 -3.08 17.34 9.26
CA THR A 10 -2.66 18.41 10.18
C THR A 10 -1.39 18.03 10.96
N ARG A 11 -1.27 16.75 11.37
CA ARG A 11 -0.05 16.26 12.05
C ARG A 11 1.15 16.17 11.11
N LEU A 12 0.95 15.79 9.85
CA LEU A 12 2.02 15.78 8.85
C LEU A 12 2.52 17.21 8.56
N GLU A 13 1.62 18.19 8.43
CA GLU A 13 1.98 19.61 8.27
C GLU A 13 2.75 20.15 9.49
N ALA A 14 2.37 19.75 10.70
CA ALA A 14 3.11 20.10 11.91
C ALA A 14 4.52 19.47 11.93
N MET A 15 4.66 18.20 11.53
CA MET A 15 5.96 17.53 11.40
C MET A 15 6.85 18.21 10.36
N GLN A 16 6.28 18.66 9.24
CA GLN A 16 7.00 19.42 8.22
C GLN A 16 7.46 20.79 8.76
N SER A 17 6.57 21.51 9.46
CA SER A 17 6.91 22.79 10.10
C SER A 17 7.99 22.64 11.17
N GLY A 18 8.01 21.50 11.87
CA GLY A 18 9.05 21.13 12.84
C GLY A 18 10.36 20.61 12.22
N GLY A 19 10.42 20.44 10.90
CA GLY A 19 11.59 19.93 10.19
C GLY A 19 11.82 18.42 10.30
N GLU A 20 10.84 17.65 10.79
CA GLU A 20 10.91 16.19 10.90
C GLU A 20 10.76 15.50 9.53
N ILE A 21 9.99 16.11 8.62
CA ILE A 21 9.81 15.68 7.23
C ILE A 21 10.01 16.86 6.27
N THR A 22 10.38 16.58 5.03
CA THR A 22 10.54 17.61 3.99
C THR A 22 9.19 17.97 3.37
N GLY A 23 9.11 19.13 2.71
CA GLY A 23 7.92 19.53 1.93
C GLY A 23 7.59 18.53 0.81
N ASP A 24 8.62 18.06 0.09
CA ASP A 24 8.48 17.00 -0.93
C ASP A 24 7.90 15.70 -0.35
N PHE A 25 8.31 15.32 0.86
CA PHE A 25 7.79 14.13 1.53
C PHE A 25 6.33 14.33 1.96
N LEU A 26 5.99 15.51 2.50
CA LEU A 26 4.60 15.85 2.82
C LEU A 26 3.71 15.77 1.58
N ASP A 27 4.13 16.35 0.45
CA ASP A 27 3.38 16.31 -0.81
C ASP A 27 3.18 14.86 -1.32
N ALA A 28 4.19 14.00 -1.19
CA ALA A 28 4.06 12.58 -1.52
C ALA A 28 3.13 11.83 -0.55
N ALA A 29 3.21 12.13 0.75
CA ALA A 29 2.40 11.53 1.79
C ALA A 29 0.92 11.93 1.65
N SER A 30 0.65 13.20 1.38
CA SER A 30 -0.71 13.73 1.16
C SER A 30 -1.35 13.07 -0.07
N GLY A 31 -0.64 12.98 -1.19
CA GLY A 31 -1.18 12.33 -2.39
C GLY A 31 -1.47 10.84 -2.21
N THR A 32 -0.71 10.13 -1.36
CA THR A 32 -1.01 8.73 -1.02
C THR A 32 -2.19 8.65 -0.04
N LEU A 33 -2.31 9.60 0.89
CA LEU A 33 -3.38 9.67 1.89
C LEU A 33 -4.75 9.95 1.25
N GLU A 34 -4.83 10.70 0.15
CA GLU A 34 -6.08 10.96 -0.58
C GLU A 34 -6.85 9.69 -0.96
N PHE A 35 -6.13 8.59 -1.18
CA PHE A 35 -6.71 7.30 -1.59
C PHE A 35 -6.76 6.27 -0.47
N GLU A 36 -6.24 6.59 0.72
CA GLU A 36 -6.19 5.71 1.88
C GLU A 36 -7.10 6.28 2.97
N GLU A 37 -7.97 5.46 3.56
CA GLU A 37 -8.81 5.93 4.66
C GLU A 37 -8.06 5.79 5.98
N ALA A 38 -7.73 6.93 6.62
CA ALA A 38 -7.13 6.92 7.95
C ALA A 38 -8.17 6.55 9.01
N ARG A 39 -7.96 5.42 9.70
CA ARG A 39 -8.86 4.90 10.74
C ARG A 39 -8.22 4.89 12.11
N ASP A 40 -8.96 5.37 13.11
CA ASP A 40 -8.51 5.36 14.50
C ASP A 40 -8.67 3.99 15.19
N HIS A 41 -9.45 3.07 14.62
CA HIS A 41 -9.74 1.75 15.18
C HIS A 41 -9.13 0.62 14.34
N LEU A 42 -9.01 -0.56 14.95
CA LEU A 42 -8.58 -1.78 14.26
C LEU A 42 -9.67 -2.26 13.29
N TYR A 43 -9.29 -2.64 12.09
CA TYR A 43 -10.17 -3.24 11.09
C TYR A 43 -9.49 -4.41 10.38
N CYS A 44 -10.23 -5.23 9.63
CA CYS A 44 -9.64 -6.16 8.68
C CYS A 44 -9.67 -5.58 7.28
N ASP A 45 -8.53 -5.58 6.59
CA ASP A 45 -8.44 -5.15 5.19
C ASP A 45 -9.03 -6.20 4.21
N SER A 46 -8.94 -5.91 2.92
CA SER A 46 -9.48 -6.78 1.86
C SER A 46 -8.84 -8.19 1.80
N VAL A 47 -7.64 -8.36 2.36
CA VAL A 47 -6.97 -9.67 2.46
C VAL A 47 -7.18 -10.33 3.83
N GLY A 48 -7.95 -9.68 4.70
CA GLY A 48 -8.28 -10.14 6.04
C GLY A 48 -7.18 -9.89 7.06
N ALA A 49 -6.16 -9.09 6.77
CA ALA A 49 -5.13 -8.71 7.74
C ALA A 49 -5.67 -7.62 8.67
N VAL A 50 -5.31 -7.68 9.95
CA VAL A 50 -5.69 -6.63 10.91
C VAL A 50 -4.83 -5.40 10.69
N THR A 51 -5.49 -4.24 10.55
CA THR A 51 -4.91 -2.99 10.08
C THR A 51 -5.44 -1.81 10.93
N VAL A 52 -4.68 -0.73 11.03
CA VAL A 52 -5.05 0.51 11.75
C VAL A 52 -4.44 1.74 11.07
N GLY A 53 -4.90 2.95 11.38
CA GLY A 53 -4.34 4.18 10.84
C GLY A 53 -4.49 4.26 9.33
N VAL A 54 -3.42 4.67 8.66
CA VAL A 54 -3.34 4.74 7.20
C VAL A 54 -2.77 3.41 6.68
N GLY A 55 -3.65 2.43 6.44
CA GLY A 55 -3.28 1.14 5.85
C GLY A 55 -2.20 0.32 6.61
N ASP A 56 -1.97 0.59 7.90
CA ASP A 56 -0.88 -0.05 8.63
C ASP A 56 -1.23 -1.47 9.07
N ASN A 57 -0.76 -2.48 8.32
CA ASN A 57 -0.95 -3.89 8.67
C ASN A 57 -0.21 -4.21 9.98
N VAL A 58 -0.98 -4.50 11.02
CA VAL A 58 -0.53 -4.85 12.39
C VAL A 58 -0.74 -6.34 12.72
N ASP A 59 -1.14 -7.14 11.73
CA ASP A 59 -1.22 -8.60 11.84
C ASP A 59 0.17 -9.26 11.81
N VAL A 60 1.21 -8.47 11.49
CA VAL A 60 2.61 -8.86 11.57
C VAL A 60 3.01 -9.11 13.03
N PRO A 61 3.65 -10.25 13.36
CA PRO A 61 4.05 -10.57 14.73
C PRO A 61 4.82 -9.43 15.42
N GLY A 62 4.41 -9.06 16.63
CA GLY A 62 5.09 -8.03 17.43
C GLY A 62 4.81 -6.58 17.01
N LYS A 63 4.05 -6.34 15.93
CA LYS A 63 3.81 -4.99 15.42
C LYS A 63 2.68 -4.28 16.17
N LEU A 64 1.61 -4.98 16.53
CA LEU A 64 0.48 -4.41 17.28
C LEU A 64 0.89 -3.98 18.69
N GLU A 65 1.78 -4.73 19.33
CA GLU A 65 2.29 -4.46 20.68
C GLU A 65 2.96 -3.09 20.75
N LYS A 66 3.62 -2.67 19.66
CA LYS A 66 4.30 -1.38 19.50
C LYS A 66 3.36 -0.22 19.18
N VAL A 67 2.10 -0.48 18.80
CA VAL A 67 1.12 0.58 18.50
C VAL A 67 0.64 1.19 19.81
N VAL A 68 0.72 2.51 19.96
CA VAL A 68 0.11 3.18 21.11
C VAL A 68 -1.40 3.30 20.90
N MET A 69 -2.17 2.48 21.61
CA MET A 69 -3.63 2.50 21.59
C MET A 69 -4.18 2.93 22.94
N GLN A 70 -5.35 3.57 22.94
CA GLN A 70 -6.06 4.07 24.11
C GLN A 70 -7.51 3.60 24.04
N LYS A 71 -8.18 3.50 25.19
CA LYS A 71 -9.63 3.22 25.20
C LYS A 71 -10.41 4.48 24.86
N SER A 72 -11.50 4.33 24.11
CA SER A 72 -12.37 5.43 23.71
C SER A 72 -13.22 6.01 24.86
N ASP A 73 -13.36 5.27 25.96
CA ASP A 73 -14.32 5.54 27.05
C ASP A 73 -13.69 6.13 28.32
N THR A 74 -12.36 6.29 28.37
CA THR A 74 -11.65 6.69 29.58
C THR A 74 -10.49 7.64 29.31
N VAL A 75 -10.10 8.40 30.35
CA VAL A 75 -8.85 9.18 30.42
C VAL A 75 -7.72 8.40 29.74
N VAL A 76 -7.03 9.05 28.79
CA VAL A 76 -5.90 8.59 27.96
C VAL A 76 -5.01 7.55 28.67
N THR A 77 -5.48 6.31 28.74
CA THR A 77 -4.78 5.21 29.39
C THR A 77 -4.34 4.27 28.28
N PRO A 78 -3.02 4.07 28.10
CA PRO A 78 -2.52 3.14 27.10
C PRO A 78 -3.04 1.73 27.34
N ALA A 79 -3.53 1.09 26.29
CA ALA A 79 -3.98 -0.29 26.33
C ALA A 79 -2.79 -1.24 26.56
N GLY A 80 -2.98 -2.22 27.44
CA GLY A 80 -2.00 -3.27 27.70
C GLY A 80 -1.92 -4.30 26.56
N PRO A 81 -0.87 -5.16 26.54
CA PRO A 81 -0.71 -6.19 25.51
C PRO A 81 -1.90 -7.15 25.37
N GLU A 82 -2.48 -7.60 26.49
CA GLU A 82 -3.63 -8.51 26.47
C GLU A 82 -4.89 -7.86 25.91
N GLU A 83 -5.12 -6.57 26.18
CA GLU A 83 -6.26 -5.82 25.65
C GLU A 83 -6.15 -5.66 24.12
N LYS A 84 -4.94 -5.35 23.62
CA LYS A 84 -4.67 -5.29 22.17
C LYS A 84 -4.89 -6.65 21.51
N LYS A 85 -4.41 -7.73 22.14
CA LYS A 85 -4.60 -9.10 21.64
C LYS A 85 -6.08 -9.48 21.60
N ALA A 86 -6.86 -9.13 22.64
CA ALA A 86 -8.30 -9.36 22.68
C ALA A 86 -9.03 -8.55 21.59
N ALA A 87 -8.70 -7.27 21.42
CA ALA A 87 -9.27 -6.42 20.37
C ALA A 87 -8.97 -6.98 18.97
N ARG A 88 -7.72 -7.41 18.72
CA ARG A 88 -7.33 -8.08 17.47
C ARG A 88 -8.16 -9.34 17.23
N ALA A 89 -8.35 -10.18 18.27
CA ALA A 89 -9.14 -11.40 18.15
C ALA A 89 -10.61 -11.12 17.84
N LEU A 90 -11.22 -10.09 18.45
CA LEU A 90 -12.59 -9.66 18.17
C LEU A 90 -12.75 -9.19 16.72
N VAL A 91 -11.86 -8.31 16.25
CA VAL A 91 -11.85 -7.82 14.86
C VAL A 91 -11.71 -8.98 13.87
N LYS A 92 -10.79 -9.92 14.14
CA LYS A 92 -10.60 -11.11 13.30
C LYS A 92 -11.84 -12.00 13.31
N LYS A 93 -12.48 -12.19 14.45
CA LYS A 93 -13.71 -12.97 14.58
C LYS A 93 -14.84 -12.36 13.75
N VAL A 94 -15.09 -11.05 13.89
CA VAL A 94 -16.13 -10.35 13.09
C VAL A 94 -15.89 -10.50 11.59
N TYR A 95 -14.63 -10.37 11.16
CA TYR A 95 -14.27 -10.60 9.75
C TYR A 95 -14.56 -12.05 9.31
N LEU A 96 -14.15 -13.03 10.11
CA LEU A 96 -14.35 -14.45 9.79
C LEU A 96 -15.84 -14.83 9.77
N ASP A 97 -16.63 -14.39 10.75
CA ASP A 97 -18.07 -14.65 10.81
C ASP A 97 -18.78 -14.13 9.56
N LYS A 98 -18.40 -12.93 9.11
CA LYS A 98 -18.93 -12.36 7.85
C LYS A 98 -18.43 -13.11 6.62
N LYS A 99 -17.14 -13.49 6.58
CA LYS A 99 -16.56 -14.24 5.47
C LYS A 99 -17.22 -15.61 5.30
N TYR A 100 -17.35 -16.38 6.37
CA TYR A 100 -17.99 -17.69 6.33
C TYR A 100 -19.50 -17.58 6.05
N GLY A 101 -20.14 -16.50 6.51
CA GLY A 101 -21.51 -16.15 6.07
C GLY A 101 -21.59 -15.98 4.55
N CYS A 102 -20.67 -15.23 3.95
CA CYS A 102 -20.61 -15.07 2.49
C CYS A 102 -20.38 -16.40 1.76
N GLU A 103 -19.46 -17.23 2.25
CA GLU A 103 -19.19 -18.56 1.69
C GLU A 103 -20.43 -19.45 1.73
N THR A 104 -21.15 -19.47 2.86
CA THR A 104 -22.40 -20.23 3.01
C THR A 104 -23.43 -19.79 1.98
N SER A 105 -23.67 -18.48 1.85
CA SER A 105 -24.61 -17.93 0.87
C SER A 105 -24.19 -18.22 -0.58
N TYR A 106 -22.90 -18.20 -0.88
CA TYR A 106 -22.40 -18.62 -2.20
C TYR A 106 -22.75 -20.08 -2.50
N TYR A 107 -22.48 -21.00 -1.56
CA TYR A 107 -22.77 -22.42 -1.76
C TYR A 107 -24.27 -22.67 -1.92
N GLU A 108 -25.13 -22.06 -1.09
CA GLU A 108 -26.58 -22.18 -1.22
C GLU A 108 -27.08 -21.73 -2.59
N LEU A 109 -26.66 -20.55 -3.07
CA LEU A 109 -27.08 -20.03 -4.38
C LEU A 109 -26.50 -20.87 -5.53
N SER A 110 -25.29 -21.39 -5.39
CA SER A 110 -24.69 -22.29 -6.38
C SER A 110 -25.46 -23.62 -6.49
N THR A 111 -25.95 -24.16 -5.37
CA THR A 111 -26.78 -25.38 -5.37
C THR A 111 -28.16 -25.16 -6.01
N GLN A 112 -28.61 -23.91 -6.11
CA GLN A 112 -29.82 -23.53 -6.85
C GLN A 112 -29.58 -23.39 -8.35
N GLY A 113 -28.37 -23.69 -8.85
CA GLY A 113 -28.01 -23.65 -10.26
C GLY A 113 -27.73 -22.25 -10.80
N MET A 114 -27.55 -21.25 -9.92
CA MET A 114 -27.17 -19.89 -10.33
C MET A 114 -25.73 -19.86 -10.84
N SER A 115 -25.48 -19.06 -11.89
CA SER A 115 -24.13 -18.78 -12.38
C SER A 115 -23.37 -17.83 -11.46
N ASP A 116 -22.03 -17.86 -11.49
CA ASP A 116 -21.19 -16.98 -10.67
C ASP A 116 -21.51 -15.49 -10.84
N ASP A 117 -21.89 -15.06 -12.04
CA ASP A 117 -22.26 -13.67 -12.32
C ASP A 117 -23.57 -13.28 -11.62
N GLU A 118 -24.55 -14.19 -11.59
CA GLU A 118 -25.82 -14.00 -10.88
C GLU A 118 -25.61 -14.03 -9.36
N ILE A 119 -24.81 -14.97 -8.86
CA ILE A 119 -24.44 -15.03 -7.44
C ILE A 119 -23.67 -13.77 -7.05
N GLN A 120 -22.70 -13.32 -7.86
CA GLN A 120 -21.97 -12.08 -7.62
C GLN A 120 -22.92 -10.88 -7.57
N LYS A 121 -23.95 -10.83 -8.41
CA LYS A 121 -24.96 -9.77 -8.37
C LYS A 121 -25.82 -9.84 -7.10
N ALA A 122 -26.25 -11.02 -6.69
CA ALA A 122 -27.02 -11.23 -5.44
C ALA A 122 -26.19 -10.85 -4.20
N LEU A 123 -24.90 -11.20 -4.20
CA LEU A 123 -23.98 -10.99 -3.09
C LEU A 123 -23.47 -9.54 -2.95
N ARG A 124 -23.62 -8.68 -3.98
CA ARG A 124 -23.23 -7.26 -3.90
C ARG A 124 -23.91 -6.53 -2.73
N GLY A 125 -25.18 -6.81 -2.47
CA GLY A 125 -25.98 -6.13 -1.44
C GLY A 125 -25.60 -6.51 -0.01
N VAL A 126 -24.96 -7.67 0.18
CA VAL A 126 -24.56 -8.18 1.50
C VAL A 126 -23.07 -7.98 1.77
N GLY A 127 -22.38 -7.22 0.92
CA GLY A 127 -20.96 -6.92 1.09
C GLY A 127 -20.07 -8.14 0.88
N CYS A 128 -20.43 -9.03 -0.05
CA CYS A 128 -19.64 -10.20 -0.41
C CYS A 128 -19.15 -10.08 -1.86
N ARG A 129 -17.93 -10.56 -2.12
CA ARG A 129 -17.29 -10.58 -3.44
C ARG A 129 -16.80 -11.98 -3.75
N ILE A 130 -16.96 -12.38 -4.99
CA ILE A 130 -16.45 -13.62 -5.55
C ILE A 130 -15.28 -13.28 -6.46
N GLU A 131 -14.22 -14.08 -6.40
CA GLU A 131 -13.08 -13.98 -7.30
C GLU A 131 -12.66 -15.37 -7.78
N GLN A 132 -12.48 -15.51 -9.09
CA GLN A 132 -11.89 -16.72 -9.66
C GLN A 132 -10.37 -16.69 -9.49
N ARG A 133 -9.83 -17.71 -8.83
CA ARG A 133 -8.39 -17.88 -8.65
C ARG A 133 -7.92 -19.21 -9.21
N LYS A 134 -6.61 -19.33 -9.40
CA LYS A 134 -5.96 -20.60 -9.74
C LYS A 134 -6.14 -21.56 -8.55
N GLY A 135 -7.17 -22.40 -8.61
CA GLY A 135 -7.61 -23.27 -7.50
C GLY A 135 -9.11 -23.26 -7.24
N GLY A 136 -9.88 -22.43 -7.94
CA GLY A 136 -11.33 -22.35 -7.86
C GLY A 136 -11.83 -21.00 -7.38
N THR A 137 -13.10 -20.98 -6.99
CA THR A 137 -13.81 -19.77 -6.59
C THR A 137 -13.53 -19.41 -5.15
N VAL A 138 -13.13 -18.16 -4.90
CA VAL A 138 -12.89 -17.63 -3.56
C VAL A 138 -13.96 -16.59 -3.25
N VAL A 139 -14.62 -16.75 -2.10
CA VAL A 139 -15.59 -15.79 -1.59
C VAL A 139 -14.93 -14.95 -0.49
N MET A 140 -15.10 -13.65 -0.57
CA MET A 140 -14.50 -12.67 0.33
C MET A 140 -15.58 -11.75 0.88
N ALA A 141 -15.50 -11.45 2.18
CA ALA A 141 -16.28 -10.36 2.75
C ALA A 141 -15.62 -9.03 2.34
N ASN A 142 -16.36 -8.19 1.65
CA ASN A 142 -16.00 -6.83 1.27
C ASN A 142 -16.42 -5.85 2.36
N LEU A 143 -15.89 -6.06 3.56
CA LEU A 143 -16.16 -5.20 4.71
C LEU A 143 -15.37 -3.91 4.58
N LYS A 144 -16.07 -2.78 4.73
CA LYS A 144 -15.43 -1.47 4.76
C LYS A 144 -14.73 -1.27 6.11
N PRO A 145 -13.61 -0.55 6.18
CA PRO A 145 -12.94 -0.31 7.46
C PRO A 145 -13.88 0.24 8.53
N GLY A 146 -14.78 1.17 8.17
CA GLY A 146 -15.78 1.73 9.10
C GLY A 146 -16.78 0.72 9.69
N SER A 147 -16.95 -0.49 9.12
CA SER A 147 -17.81 -1.50 9.74
C SER A 147 -17.21 -2.13 11.00
N PHE A 148 -15.96 -1.79 11.34
CA PHE A 148 -15.25 -2.29 12.51
C PHE A 148 -15.21 -1.27 13.66
N GLU A 149 -15.76 -0.07 13.49
CA GLU A 149 -15.67 1.03 14.46
C GLU A 149 -16.13 0.61 15.86
N ASP A 150 -17.24 -0.12 15.95
CA ASP A 150 -17.85 -0.54 17.21
C ASP A 150 -17.39 -1.92 17.71
N VAL A 151 -16.43 -2.56 17.03
CA VAL A 151 -15.98 -3.93 17.38
C VAL A 151 -15.08 -3.95 18.61
N SER A 152 -14.36 -2.86 18.85
CA SER A 152 -13.44 -2.69 19.97
C SER A 152 -13.45 -1.24 20.40
N SER A 153 -13.25 -0.95 21.69
CA SER A 153 -13.09 0.43 22.20
C SER A 153 -11.67 0.99 22.01
N LEU A 154 -10.71 0.19 21.55
CA LEU A 154 -9.34 0.66 21.33
C LEU A 154 -9.24 1.59 20.13
N ARG A 155 -8.53 2.70 20.32
CA ARG A 155 -8.28 3.77 19.35
C ARG A 155 -6.80 4.16 19.32
N ILE A 156 -6.29 4.57 18.17
CA ILE A 156 -5.02 5.30 18.06
C ILE A 156 -5.29 6.80 17.95
N SER A 157 -4.37 7.63 18.45
CA SER A 157 -4.46 9.07 18.25
C SER A 157 -4.07 9.44 16.81
N PRO A 158 -4.49 10.61 16.30
CA PRO A 158 -3.99 11.11 15.01
C PRO A 158 -2.47 11.27 14.97
N GLU A 159 -1.84 11.56 16.12
CA GLU A 159 -0.39 11.65 16.23
C GLU A 159 0.28 10.29 16.03
N GLU A 160 -0.22 9.23 16.68
CA GLU A 160 0.28 7.87 16.46
C GLU A 160 0.02 7.43 15.02
N ALA A 161 -1.16 7.71 14.45
CA ALA A 161 -1.48 7.41 13.07
C ALA A 161 -0.48 8.06 12.08
N ALA A 162 -0.20 9.36 12.26
CA ALA A 162 0.76 10.09 11.44
C ALA A 162 2.19 9.54 11.58
N LYS A 163 2.67 9.31 12.82
CA LYS A 163 4.01 8.74 13.06
C LYS A 163 4.20 7.40 12.36
N ARG A 164 3.21 6.51 12.46
CA ARG A 164 3.26 5.20 11.81
C ARG A 164 3.19 5.31 10.30
N TYR A 165 2.38 6.23 9.78
CA TYR A 165 2.27 6.46 8.35
C TYR A 165 3.60 6.96 7.76
N VAL A 166 4.24 7.94 8.39
CA VAL A 166 5.58 8.42 8.02
C VAL A 166 6.59 7.27 8.03
N ALA A 167 6.62 6.45 9.08
CA ALA A 167 7.52 5.32 9.18
C ALA A 167 7.31 4.28 8.04
N ASN A 168 6.06 4.01 7.68
CA ASN A 168 5.72 3.09 6.59
C ASN A 168 6.10 3.63 5.21
N LEU A 169 5.91 4.94 4.97
CA LEU A 169 6.34 5.59 3.73
C LEU A 169 7.88 5.62 3.63
N GLN A 170 8.58 5.95 4.71
CA GLN A 170 10.05 5.89 4.75
C GLN A 170 10.57 4.47 4.49
N ALA A 171 9.94 3.44 5.06
CA ALA A 171 10.26 2.05 4.76
C ALA A 171 10.03 1.71 3.28
N SER A 172 8.94 2.22 2.69
CA SER A 172 8.64 2.05 1.27
C SER A 172 9.68 2.72 0.37
N GLU A 173 10.09 3.96 0.68
CA GLU A 173 11.20 4.60 -0.04
C GLU A 173 12.51 3.82 0.09
N GLY A 174 12.79 3.28 1.29
CA GLY A 174 13.96 2.43 1.53
C GLY A 174 13.98 1.20 0.63
N GLU A 175 12.83 0.55 0.42
CA GLU A 175 12.70 -0.55 -0.53
C GLU A 175 12.81 -0.09 -1.99
N LEU A 176 12.25 1.08 -2.33
CA LEU A 176 12.37 1.65 -3.67
C LEU A 176 13.82 2.00 -4.02
N ARG A 177 14.61 2.55 -3.09
CA ARG A 177 16.06 2.78 -3.26
C ARG A 177 16.83 1.49 -3.57
N LYS A 178 16.40 0.35 -3.02
CA LYS A 178 16.99 -0.97 -3.35
C LYS A 178 16.62 -1.43 -4.76
N VAL A 179 15.44 -1.08 -5.26
CA VAL A 179 14.99 -1.42 -6.62
C VAL A 179 15.59 -0.49 -7.67
N PHE A 180 15.76 0.78 -7.30
CA PHE A 180 16.22 1.88 -8.15
C PHE A 180 17.39 2.62 -7.45
N PRO A 181 18.65 2.25 -7.75
CA PRO A 181 19.81 2.90 -7.12
C PRO A 181 19.90 4.42 -7.33
N ASN A 182 19.24 4.93 -8.38
CA ASN A 182 19.13 6.34 -8.73
C ASN A 182 17.83 7.00 -8.22
N TYR A 183 17.12 6.39 -7.28
CA TYR A 183 15.81 6.87 -6.80
C TYR A 183 15.82 8.34 -6.36
N ASP A 184 16.82 8.75 -5.58
CA ASP A 184 16.86 10.10 -5.02
C ASP A 184 17.07 11.19 -6.08
N GLU A 185 17.68 10.83 -7.22
CA GLU A 185 17.88 11.72 -8.37
C GLU A 185 16.64 11.84 -9.27
N MET A 186 15.64 10.96 -9.11
CA MET A 186 14.46 10.93 -9.97
C MET A 186 13.61 12.20 -9.81
N PRO A 187 12.85 12.58 -10.85
CA PRO A 187 11.78 13.58 -10.75
C PRO A 187 10.90 13.36 -9.52
N LEU A 188 10.50 14.44 -8.87
CA LEU A 188 9.64 14.37 -7.69
C LEU A 188 8.33 13.65 -8.01
N SER A 189 7.69 13.97 -9.14
CA SER A 189 6.45 13.31 -9.56
C SER A 189 6.65 11.81 -9.84
N GLY A 190 7.81 11.42 -10.38
CA GLY A 190 8.21 10.02 -10.53
C GLY A 190 8.35 9.30 -9.19
N LYS A 191 8.99 9.94 -8.20
CA LYS A 191 9.10 9.42 -6.82
C LYS A 191 7.72 9.26 -6.18
N LYS A 192 6.84 10.25 -6.30
CA LYS A 192 5.45 10.20 -5.82
C LYS A 192 4.68 9.01 -6.39
N ALA A 193 4.75 8.82 -7.72
CA ALA A 193 4.07 7.71 -8.38
C ALA A 193 4.58 6.35 -7.90
N LEU A 194 5.90 6.19 -7.76
CA LEU A 194 6.52 4.97 -7.26
C LEU A 194 6.16 4.69 -5.81
N LEU A 195 6.16 5.72 -4.95
CA LEU A 195 5.82 5.61 -3.54
C LEU A 195 4.36 5.18 -3.34
N ASP A 196 3.41 5.84 -4.02
CA ASP A 196 1.99 5.46 -3.99
C ASP A 196 1.79 4.00 -4.45
N MET A 197 2.43 3.60 -5.56
CA MET A 197 2.37 2.22 -6.03
C MET A 197 2.97 1.23 -5.05
N HIS A 198 4.13 1.53 -4.48
CA HIS A 198 4.80 0.65 -3.53
C HIS A 198 4.01 0.51 -2.22
N PHE A 199 3.46 1.62 -1.71
CA PHE A 199 2.64 1.63 -0.51
C PHE A 199 1.37 0.80 -0.70
N ASN A 200 0.65 1.01 -1.82
CA ASN A 200 -0.58 0.29 -2.14
C ASN A 200 -0.37 -1.23 -2.35
N LEU A 201 0.69 -1.61 -3.07
CA LEU A 201 0.90 -3.00 -3.51
C LEU A 201 1.77 -3.80 -2.53
N GLY A 202 2.51 -3.12 -1.67
CA GLY A 202 3.66 -3.67 -0.95
C GLY A 202 4.80 -4.12 -1.87
N GLY A 203 5.96 -4.42 -1.29
CA GLY A 203 7.15 -4.77 -2.07
C GLY A 203 6.98 -6.01 -2.97
N ARG A 204 6.24 -7.04 -2.53
CA ARG A 204 5.98 -8.23 -3.35
C ARG A 204 5.02 -7.94 -4.50
N GLY A 205 3.98 -7.15 -4.28
CA GLY A 205 3.03 -6.77 -5.31
C GLY A 205 3.68 -5.85 -6.35
N PHE A 206 4.43 -4.84 -5.88
CA PHE A 206 5.16 -3.91 -6.72
C PHE A 206 6.13 -4.61 -7.68
N ARG A 207 6.89 -5.61 -7.20
CA ARG A 207 7.85 -6.37 -8.03
C ARG A 207 7.21 -7.14 -9.20
N LYS A 208 5.89 -7.34 -9.23
CA LYS A 208 5.19 -7.95 -10.37
C LYS A 208 5.09 -7.01 -11.57
N TYR A 209 5.24 -5.71 -11.37
CA TYR A 209 5.20 -4.69 -12.42
C TYR A 209 6.58 -4.56 -13.10
N SER A 210 7.09 -5.67 -13.63
CA SER A 210 8.44 -5.76 -14.19
C SER A 210 8.67 -4.82 -15.38
N GLU A 211 7.65 -4.61 -16.23
CA GLU A 211 7.71 -3.68 -17.36
C GLU A 211 7.80 -2.22 -16.89
N LEU A 212 6.99 -1.84 -15.89
CA LEU A 212 7.08 -0.52 -15.24
C LEU A 212 8.48 -0.29 -14.66
N ILE A 213 9.00 -1.26 -13.90
CA ILE A 213 10.32 -1.19 -13.28
C ILE A 213 11.40 -1.02 -14.36
N ALA A 214 11.29 -1.75 -15.47
CA ALA A 214 12.22 -1.62 -16.59
C ALA A 214 12.16 -0.24 -17.26
N ALA A 215 10.96 0.32 -17.45
CA ALA A 215 10.76 1.66 -18.01
C ALA A 215 11.34 2.74 -17.10
N VAL A 216 11.02 2.72 -15.81
CA VAL A 216 11.54 3.66 -14.80
C VAL A 216 13.07 3.58 -14.71
N ARG A 217 13.65 2.37 -14.72
CA ARG A 217 15.10 2.21 -14.75
C ARG A 217 15.75 2.82 -15.99
N LYS A 218 15.04 2.96 -17.10
CA LYS A 218 15.53 3.63 -18.32
C LYS A 218 15.27 5.14 -18.31
N GLY A 219 14.51 5.66 -17.34
CA GLY A 219 13.99 7.03 -17.38
C GLY A 219 12.90 7.22 -18.43
N ASP A 220 12.28 6.13 -18.90
CA ASP A 220 11.18 6.18 -19.87
C ASP A 220 9.85 6.36 -19.13
N TRP A 221 9.56 7.61 -18.80
CA TRP A 221 8.39 7.97 -18.00
C TRP A 221 7.07 7.81 -18.76
N VAL A 222 7.09 7.90 -20.09
CA VAL A 222 5.90 7.65 -20.92
C VAL A 222 5.54 6.18 -20.86
N ALA A 223 6.50 5.28 -21.11
CA ALA A 223 6.26 3.85 -20.98
C ALA A 223 5.87 3.47 -19.54
N ALA A 224 6.47 4.11 -18.53
CA ALA A 224 6.07 3.89 -17.13
C ALA A 224 4.58 4.23 -16.90
N SER A 225 4.10 5.35 -17.45
CA SER A 225 2.70 5.77 -17.35
C SER A 225 1.70 4.77 -17.96
N GLU A 226 2.12 4.00 -18.97
CA GLU A 226 1.28 2.98 -19.61
C GLU A 226 1.27 1.66 -18.82
N LYS A 227 2.34 1.41 -18.05
CA LYS A 227 2.56 0.16 -17.33
C LYS A 227 2.22 0.24 -15.84
N CYS A 228 1.69 1.37 -15.35
CA CYS A 228 1.39 1.58 -13.94
C CYS A 228 -0.04 1.18 -13.49
N LYS A 229 -0.90 0.74 -14.42
CA LYS A 229 -2.31 0.42 -14.11
C LYS A 229 -2.43 -0.76 -13.14
N ARG A 230 -3.05 -0.52 -11.98
CA ARG A 230 -3.31 -1.53 -10.95
C ARG A 230 -4.73 -2.09 -11.05
N ASN A 231 -4.88 -3.36 -10.74
CA ASN A 231 -6.18 -4.01 -10.59
C ASN A 231 -6.70 -3.83 -9.16
N GLY A 232 -8.02 -3.66 -9.00
CA GLY A 232 -8.67 -3.60 -7.69
C GLY A 232 -8.57 -2.25 -6.98
N VAL A 233 -8.10 -1.20 -7.65
CA VAL A 233 -8.14 0.19 -7.18
C VAL A 233 -9.08 1.03 -8.07
N PRO A 234 -9.64 2.15 -7.56
CA PRO A 234 -10.43 3.07 -8.37
C PRO A 234 -9.66 3.59 -9.59
N SER A 235 -10.38 3.87 -10.68
CA SER A 235 -9.79 4.42 -11.92
C SER A 235 -9.07 5.73 -11.65
N GLU A 236 -9.63 6.57 -10.79
CA GLU A 236 -9.12 7.89 -10.42
C GLU A 236 -7.71 7.79 -9.83
N ARG A 237 -7.45 6.77 -8.99
CA ARG A 237 -6.11 6.52 -8.43
C ARG A 237 -5.12 6.10 -9.52
N ASN A 238 -5.55 5.26 -10.47
CA ASN A 238 -4.70 4.87 -11.60
C ASN A 238 -4.40 6.06 -12.52
N ASP A 239 -5.39 6.92 -12.78
CA ASP A 239 -5.24 8.10 -13.63
C ASP A 239 -4.33 9.14 -12.98
N ALA A 240 -4.45 9.36 -11.66
CA ALA A 240 -3.55 10.22 -10.90
C ALA A 240 -2.09 9.75 -10.97
N THR A 241 -1.84 8.45 -10.73
CA THR A 241 -0.48 7.88 -10.84
C THR A 241 0.07 7.96 -12.25
N LYS A 242 -0.77 7.75 -13.27
CA LYS A 242 -0.39 7.92 -14.67
C LYS A 242 0.02 9.37 -14.95
N ALA A 243 -0.74 10.35 -14.47
CA ALA A 243 -0.43 11.76 -14.62
C ALA A 243 0.92 12.13 -13.98
N LEU A 244 1.23 11.58 -12.80
CA LEU A 244 2.52 11.79 -12.14
C LEU A 244 3.70 11.27 -12.98
N PHE A 245 3.58 10.09 -13.61
CA PHE A 245 4.61 9.62 -14.54
C PHE A 245 4.74 10.51 -15.78
N LEU A 246 3.63 11.01 -16.34
CA LEU A 246 3.69 11.93 -17.47
C LEU A 246 4.32 13.27 -17.09
N GLU A 247 4.08 13.77 -15.88
CA GLU A 247 4.69 14.99 -15.35
C GLU A 247 6.21 14.80 -15.15
N ALA A 248 6.65 13.61 -14.72
CA ALA A 248 8.06 13.29 -14.54
C ALA A 248 8.89 13.48 -15.82
N LYS A 249 8.27 13.30 -17.00
CA LYS A 249 8.88 13.60 -18.30
C LYS A 249 9.32 15.06 -18.43
N SER A 250 8.55 16.00 -17.86
CA SER A 250 8.80 17.44 -17.97
C SER A 250 9.76 17.98 -16.91
N GLN A 251 10.10 17.18 -15.90
CA GLN A 251 11.02 17.58 -14.84
C GLN A 251 12.46 17.24 -15.25
N ALA A 252 13.40 18.15 -14.97
CA ALA A 252 14.80 17.96 -15.32
C ALA A 252 15.36 16.72 -14.59
N TYR A 253 15.75 15.71 -15.37
CA TYR A 253 16.39 14.50 -14.87
C TYR A 253 17.76 14.37 -15.55
N PRO A 254 18.89 14.29 -14.81
CA PRO A 254 20.19 14.15 -15.43
C PRO A 254 20.24 12.85 -16.24
N PRO A 255 20.68 12.89 -17.52
CA PRO A 255 20.84 11.67 -18.29
C PRO A 255 21.83 10.75 -17.58
N LYS A 256 21.52 9.45 -17.51
CA LYS A 256 22.38 8.42 -16.89
C LYS A 256 23.85 8.64 -17.24
N ARG A 257 24.72 8.72 -16.24
CA ARG A 257 26.12 8.33 -16.46
C ARG A 257 26.09 6.85 -16.82
N GLN A 258 26.43 6.53 -18.06
CA GLN A 258 26.71 5.14 -18.44
C GLN A 258 27.77 4.63 -17.47
N ALA A 259 27.54 3.46 -16.88
CA ALA A 259 28.58 2.78 -16.12
C ALA A 259 29.85 2.73 -16.99
N PRO A 260 31.06 2.99 -16.45
CA PRO A 260 32.26 2.99 -17.25
C PRO A 260 32.35 1.65 -17.98
N GLY A 261 32.25 1.72 -19.31
CA GLY A 261 32.49 0.58 -20.17
C GLY A 261 33.86 0.01 -19.84
N ILE A 262 33.94 -1.30 -19.69
CA ILE A 262 35.18 -2.02 -19.50
C ILE A 262 35.95 -1.93 -20.82
N ALA A 263 36.58 -0.79 -21.07
CA ALA A 263 37.51 -0.58 -22.18
C ALA A 263 38.86 -1.14 -21.72
N GLY A 264 39.16 -2.35 -22.20
CA GLY A 264 40.44 -3.02 -22.02
C GLY A 264 40.72 -3.88 -23.24
N GLU A 265 40.94 -3.23 -24.38
CA GLU A 265 41.56 -3.85 -25.56
C GLU A 265 42.85 -4.56 -25.14
N ARG A 266 42.93 -5.86 -25.37
CA ARG A 266 44.21 -6.55 -25.59
C ARG A 266 44.31 -6.91 -27.05
N SER A 267 44.82 -5.96 -27.84
CA SER A 267 45.43 -6.23 -29.14
C SER A 267 46.69 -7.07 -28.90
N GLY A 268 46.58 -8.38 -29.10
CA GLY A 268 47.68 -9.33 -29.05
C GLY A 268 48.04 -9.80 -30.44
N LEU A 269 48.72 -8.96 -31.23
CA LEU A 269 49.40 -9.39 -32.45
C LEU A 269 50.70 -10.10 -32.05
N ARG A 270 50.65 -11.44 -31.99
CA ARG A 270 51.84 -12.29 -31.99
C ARG A 270 52.50 -12.21 -33.36
N GLN A 271 53.75 -11.75 -33.42
CA GLN A 271 54.62 -12.02 -34.57
C GLN A 271 55.25 -13.42 -34.43
N PRO A 272 55.47 -14.13 -35.56
CA PRO A 272 56.03 -15.47 -35.56
C PRO A 272 57.56 -15.43 -35.43
N VAL A 273 58.08 -16.27 -34.54
CA VAL A 273 59.52 -16.57 -34.42
C VAL A 273 59.86 -17.70 -35.38
N ARG A 274 60.83 -17.49 -36.27
CA ARG A 274 61.67 -18.52 -36.92
C ARG A 274 62.96 -17.90 -37.46
N PRO A 275 64.01 -18.69 -37.70
CA PRO A 275 64.29 -20.05 -37.23
C PRO A 275 65.25 -20.09 -36.03
#